data_AF-A0A1L9C315-F1
#
_entry.id   AF-A0A1L9C315-F1
#
_cell.length_a   1.000
_cell.length_b   1.000
_cell.length_c   1.000
_cell.angle_alpha   90.00
_cell.angle_beta   90.00
_cell.angle_gamma   90.00
#
_symmetry.space_group_name_H-M   'P 1'
#
loop_
_entity.id
_entity.type
_entity.pdbx_description
1 polymer ?
#
loop_
_entity_poly.entity_id
_entity_poly.type
_entity_poly.pdbx_seq_one_letter_code
_entity_poly.pdbx_strand_id
1 'polypeptide(L)'
;MTLPEKAAIVKDSVDYVAGDVKLPGEFEGSNFVEHIERTYQCFRTLRSNQHRDCFCKIVVTSSTNMADVMDVVEQISDYISCVILQPVTQHTRATDIQTILSLQENLLEIKNTLIIPQTHKMWGCL
;
A
#
# COMPACT_ATOMS: atom_id res chain seq x y z
N MET A 1 4.58 -5.67 -5.97
CA MET A 1 4.70 -6.98 -5.27
C MET A 1 3.67 -7.93 -5.87
N THR A 2 3.99 -8.62 -6.97
CA THR A 2 3.00 -9.31 -7.84
C THR A 2 3.45 -10.70 -8.30
N LEU A 3 4.43 -11.29 -7.61
CA LEU A 3 5.02 -12.60 -7.93
C LEU A 3 4.87 -13.54 -6.71
N PRO A 4 3.70 -14.15 -6.49
CA PRO A 4 3.46 -15.01 -5.32
C PRO A 4 4.45 -16.16 -5.22
N GLU A 5 4.83 -16.75 -6.35
CA GLU A 5 5.82 -17.83 -6.42
C GLU A 5 7.21 -17.38 -5.93
N LYS A 6 7.59 -16.13 -6.16
CA LYS A 6 8.85 -15.56 -5.65
C LYS A 6 8.72 -15.14 -4.19
N ALA A 7 7.56 -14.62 -3.79
CA ALA A 7 7.25 -14.31 -2.40
C ALA A 7 7.38 -15.56 -1.51
N ALA A 8 6.93 -16.73 -1.99
CA ALA A 8 7.03 -17.99 -1.26
C ALA A 8 8.48 -18.43 -0.99
N ILE A 9 9.41 -18.09 -1.88
CA ILE A 9 10.85 -18.42 -1.73
C ILE A 9 11.49 -17.60 -0.61
N VAL A 10 11.11 -16.32 -0.47
CA VAL A 10 11.76 -15.39 0.45
C VAL A 10 11.06 -15.25 1.79
N LYS A 11 9.84 -15.80 1.95
CA LYS A 11 8.98 -15.55 3.11
C LYS A 11 9.68 -15.83 4.44
N ASP A 12 10.52 -16.87 4.52
CA ASP A 12 11.18 -17.30 5.75
C ASP A 12 12.56 -16.64 5.94
N SER A 13 12.91 -15.65 5.11
CA SER A 13 14.20 -14.94 5.12
C SER A 13 14.06 -13.43 5.25
N VAL A 14 12.86 -12.93 5.55
CA VAL A 14 12.59 -11.49 5.68
C VAL A 14 11.80 -11.19 6.96
N ASP A 15 12.33 -10.28 7.76
CA ASP A 15 11.64 -9.79 8.99
C ASP A 15 10.67 -8.65 8.68
N TYR A 16 10.87 -7.94 7.56
CA TYR A 16 10.05 -6.80 7.16
C TYR A 16 9.64 -6.88 5.70
N VAL A 17 8.36 -6.61 5.44
CA VAL A 17 7.78 -6.62 4.10
C VAL A 17 7.04 -5.30 3.89
N ALA A 18 7.45 -4.52 2.90
CA ALA A 18 6.72 -3.33 2.48
C ALA A 18 6.13 -3.55 1.07
N GLY A 19 4.83 -3.82 1.01
CA GLY A 19 4.10 -4.04 -0.23
C GLY A 19 3.55 -2.75 -0.80
N ASP A 20 3.97 -2.38 -2.01
CA ASP A 20 3.36 -1.28 -2.77
C ASP A 20 2.16 -1.80 -3.57
N VAL A 21 0.97 -1.30 -3.26
CA VAL A 21 -0.27 -1.59 -4.01
C VAL A 21 -0.52 -0.49 -5.02
N LYS A 22 -0.84 -0.88 -6.26
CA LYS A 22 -1.30 0.04 -7.30
C LYS A 22 -2.82 0.04 -7.30
N LEU A 23 -3.42 1.21 -7.13
CA LEU A 23 -4.86 1.44 -7.27
C LEU A 23 -5.24 1.48 -8.76
N PRO A 24 -6.54 1.31 -9.11
CA PRO A 24 -6.98 1.35 -10.51
C PRO A 24 -6.53 2.59 -11.27
N GLY A 25 -6.63 3.78 -10.65
CA GLY A 25 -6.22 5.05 -11.27
C GLY A 25 -4.71 5.26 -11.39
N GLU A 26 -3.90 4.40 -10.78
CA GLU A 26 -2.43 4.50 -10.74
C GLU A 26 -1.76 3.29 -11.40
N PHE A 27 -2.54 2.38 -11.99
CA PHE A 27 -2.04 1.20 -12.67
C PHE A 27 -1.81 1.46 -14.16
N GLU A 28 -0.56 1.33 -14.59
CA GLU A 28 -0.17 1.40 -15.99
C GLU A 28 0.04 -0.01 -16.52
N GLY A 29 -0.92 -0.54 -17.28
CA GLY A 29 -0.80 -1.86 -17.89
C GLY A 29 -2.13 -2.48 -18.33
N SER A 30 -2.04 -3.68 -18.91
CA SER A 30 -3.19 -4.54 -19.20
C SER A 30 -3.45 -5.49 -18.03
N ASN A 31 -4.71 -5.82 -17.78
CA ASN A 31 -5.16 -6.80 -16.78
C ASN A 31 -4.94 -6.41 -15.30
N PHE A 32 -5.51 -5.27 -14.90
CA PHE A 32 -5.49 -4.80 -13.49
C PHE A 32 -6.01 -5.85 -12.50
N VAL A 33 -7.06 -6.58 -12.85
CA VAL A 33 -7.69 -7.61 -11.99
C VAL A 33 -6.70 -8.71 -11.63
N GLU A 34 -5.95 -9.21 -12.60
CA GLU A 34 -4.90 -10.21 -12.31
C GLU A 34 -3.78 -9.59 -11.47
N HIS A 35 -3.36 -8.37 -11.79
CA HIS A 35 -2.29 -7.69 -11.05
C HIS A 35 -2.64 -7.53 -9.55
N ILE A 36 -3.86 -7.07 -9.25
CA ILE A 36 -4.30 -6.85 -7.87
C ILE A 36 -4.50 -8.17 -7.13
N GLU A 37 -5.09 -9.20 -7.77
CA GLU A 37 -5.26 -10.51 -7.15
C GLU A 37 -3.91 -11.16 -6.81
N ARG A 38 -2.94 -11.09 -7.73
CA ARG A 38 -1.56 -11.54 -7.46
C ARG A 38 -0.89 -10.74 -6.34
N THR A 39 -1.22 -9.46 -6.21
CA THR A 39 -0.76 -8.63 -5.09
C THR A 39 -1.34 -9.12 -3.77
N TYR A 40 -2.65 -9.41 -3.71
CA TYR A 40 -3.29 -10.00 -2.53
C TYR A 40 -2.72 -11.37 -2.16
N GLN A 41 -2.40 -12.21 -3.15
CA GLN A 41 -1.71 -13.48 -2.93
C GLN A 41 -0.31 -13.30 -2.34
N CYS A 42 0.43 -12.26 -2.74
CA CYS A 42 1.71 -11.93 -2.12
C CYS A 42 1.54 -11.53 -0.66
N PHE A 43 0.57 -10.68 -0.31
CA PHE A 43 0.29 -10.34 1.10
C PHE A 43 -0.07 -11.56 1.92
N ARG A 44 -0.93 -12.45 1.42
CA ARG A 44 -1.25 -13.73 2.06
C ARG A 44 -0.01 -14.58 2.35
N THR A 45 0.90 -14.65 1.38
CA THR A 45 2.15 -15.43 1.49
C THR A 45 3.14 -14.81 2.48
N LEU A 46 3.28 -13.48 2.42
CA LEU A 46 4.21 -12.69 3.22
C LEU A 46 3.58 -12.13 4.51
N ARG A 47 2.43 -12.65 4.92
CA ARG A 47 1.60 -12.11 6.01
C ARG A 47 2.38 -11.78 7.28
N SER A 48 1.96 -10.75 7.99
CA SER A 48 2.46 -10.45 9.33
C SER A 48 2.27 -11.65 10.26
N ASN A 49 3.26 -11.86 11.14
CA ASN A 49 3.27 -12.87 12.18
C ASN A 49 4.22 -12.44 13.30
N GLN A 50 4.45 -13.29 14.31
CA GLN A 50 5.29 -12.98 15.47
C GLN A 50 6.76 -12.64 15.16
N HIS A 51 7.27 -12.99 13.97
CA HIS A 51 8.65 -12.75 13.52
C HIS A 51 8.75 -11.85 12.29
N ARG A 52 7.61 -11.49 11.67
CA ARG A 52 7.61 -10.72 10.44
C ARG A 52 6.56 -9.63 10.48
N ASP A 53 6.97 -8.42 10.14
CA ASP A 53 6.06 -7.30 9.99
C ASP A 53 5.78 -7.01 8.50
N CYS A 54 4.50 -6.81 8.18
CA CYS A 54 4.05 -6.64 6.79
C CYS A 54 3.21 -5.37 6.66
N PHE A 55 3.67 -4.44 5.84
CA PHE A 55 3.07 -3.13 5.63
C PHE A 55 2.46 -3.04 4.23
N CYS A 56 1.27 -2.46 4.12
CA CYS A 56 0.71 -2.05 2.84
C CYS A 56 0.99 -0.57 2.63
N LYS A 57 1.70 -0.22 1.57
CA LYS A 57 1.94 1.18 1.17
C LYS A 57 1.07 1.51 -0.04
N ILE A 58 0.32 2.60 0.08
CA ILE A 58 -0.54 3.13 -0.97
C ILE A 58 -0.08 4.56 -1.29
N VAL A 59 0.19 4.83 -2.56
CA VAL A 59 0.51 6.17 -3.02
C VAL A 59 -0.79 6.97 -3.16
N VAL A 60 -0.85 8.14 -2.52
CA VAL A 60 -2.02 9.02 -2.57
C VAL A 60 -1.75 10.19 -3.50
N THR A 61 -2.66 10.38 -4.45
CA THR A 61 -2.65 11.44 -5.46
C THR A 61 -4.01 12.17 -5.46
N SER A 62 -4.10 13.28 -6.18
CA SER A 62 -5.35 14.03 -6.38
C SER A 62 -6.44 13.21 -7.08
N SER A 63 -6.08 12.10 -7.73
CA SER A 63 -7.03 11.18 -8.38
C SER A 63 -7.31 9.93 -7.56
N THR A 64 -6.76 9.80 -6.34
CA THR A 64 -7.04 8.66 -5.47
C THR A 64 -8.51 8.64 -5.07
N ASN A 65 -9.19 7.54 -5.41
CA ASN A 65 -10.54 7.26 -4.94
C ASN A 65 -10.46 6.58 -3.56
N MET A 66 -11.15 7.15 -2.57
CA MET A 66 -11.21 6.60 -1.21
C MET A 66 -11.81 5.19 -1.18
N ALA A 67 -12.85 4.91 -1.97
CA ALA A 67 -13.47 3.59 -2.01
C ALA A 67 -12.48 2.50 -2.47
N ASP A 68 -11.71 2.77 -3.53
CA ASP A 68 -10.68 1.85 -4.02
C ASP A 68 -9.62 1.54 -2.95
N VAL A 69 -9.28 2.54 -2.13
CA VAL A 69 -8.32 2.36 -1.02
C VAL A 69 -8.92 1.48 0.07
N MET A 70 -10.16 1.77 0.48
CA MET A 70 -10.86 1.00 1.51
C MET A 70 -11.01 -0.46 1.08
N ASP A 71 -11.51 -0.71 -0.13
CA ASP A 71 -11.67 -2.05 -0.70
C ASP A 71 -10.35 -2.82 -0.68
N VAL A 72 -9.25 -2.21 -1.12
CA VAL A 72 -7.91 -2.84 -1.10
C VAL A 72 -7.49 -3.20 0.32
N VAL A 73 -7.67 -2.29 1.28
CA VAL A 73 -7.23 -2.49 2.66
C VAL A 73 -8.06 -3.58 3.34
N GLU A 74 -9.37 -3.61 3.12
CA GLU A 74 -10.24 -4.67 3.64
C GLU A 74 -9.76 -6.05 3.18
N GLN A 75 -9.45 -6.21 1.89
CA GLN A 75 -9.01 -7.49 1.31
C GLN A 75 -7.71 -8.04 1.90
N ILE A 76 -6.85 -7.18 2.45
CA ILE A 76 -5.52 -7.58 2.96
C ILE A 76 -5.32 -7.34 4.46
N SER A 77 -6.31 -6.79 5.15
CA SER A 77 -6.24 -6.33 6.54
C SER A 77 -5.67 -7.38 7.51
N ASP A 78 -6.04 -8.65 7.35
CA ASP A 78 -5.58 -9.78 8.18
C ASP A 78 -4.11 -10.19 7.94
N TYR A 79 -3.50 -9.71 6.86
CA TYR A 79 -2.14 -10.08 6.46
C TYR A 79 -1.10 -8.99 6.69
N ILE A 80 -1.54 -7.78 7.01
CA ILE A 80 -0.66 -6.65 7.30
C ILE A 80 -0.73 -6.28 8.78
N SER A 81 0.21 -5.48 9.26
CA SER A 81 0.12 -4.82 10.57
C SER A 81 -0.34 -3.36 10.43
N CYS A 82 -0.01 -2.72 9.31
CA CYS A 82 -0.19 -1.29 9.13
C CYS A 82 -0.32 -0.91 7.65
N VAL A 83 -1.14 0.11 7.41
CA VAL A 83 -1.24 0.81 6.13
C VAL A 83 -0.41 2.09 6.19
N ILE A 84 0.36 2.34 5.14
CA ILE A 84 1.16 3.55 4.95
C ILE A 84 0.56 4.31 3.78
N LEU A 85 -0.07 5.45 4.09
CA LEU A 85 -0.45 6.43 3.09
C LEU A 85 0.78 7.26 2.74
N GLN A 86 1.18 7.24 1.47
CA GLN A 86 2.32 7.99 0.97
C GLN A 86 1.88 9.05 -0.04
N PRO A 87 1.61 10.29 0.40
CA PRO A 87 1.25 11.38 -0.51
C PRO A 87 2.38 11.66 -1.50
N VAL A 88 2.02 11.93 -2.76
CA VAL A 88 3.00 12.40 -3.74
C VAL A 88 3.45 13.83 -3.42
N THR A 89 4.73 14.11 -3.62
CA THR A 89 5.28 15.47 -3.37
C THR A 89 5.15 16.41 -4.56
N GLN A 90 4.79 15.90 -5.75
CA GLN A 90 4.63 16.71 -6.95
C GLN A 90 3.34 17.54 -6.85
N HIS A 91 3.44 18.87 -6.79
CA HIS A 91 2.30 19.77 -6.62
C HIS A 91 1.16 19.54 -7.61
N THR A 92 1.45 19.14 -8.86
CA THR A 92 0.44 18.89 -9.89
C THR A 92 -0.40 17.62 -9.67
N ARG A 93 0.08 16.70 -8.83
CA ARG A 93 -0.59 15.42 -8.52
C ARG A 93 -0.92 15.28 -7.03
N ALA A 94 -0.51 16.23 -6.21
CA ALA A 94 -0.75 16.20 -4.77
C ALA A 94 -2.24 16.41 -4.49
N THR A 95 -2.79 15.59 -3.61
CA THR A 95 -4.10 15.86 -3.02
C THR A 95 -3.97 16.85 -1.86
N ASP A 96 -5.08 17.41 -1.40
CA ASP A 96 -5.08 18.30 -0.24
C ASP A 96 -4.93 17.53 1.09
N ILE A 97 -4.51 18.26 2.13
CA ILE A 97 -4.24 17.68 3.45
C ILE A 97 -5.51 17.11 4.10
N GLN A 98 -6.67 17.74 3.90
CA GLN A 98 -7.92 17.28 4.52
C GLN A 98 -8.30 15.92 3.95
N THR A 99 -8.17 15.73 2.63
CA THR A 99 -8.41 14.43 1.99
C THR A 99 -7.51 13.33 2.57
N ILE A 100 -6.23 13.60 2.83
CA ILE A 100 -5.30 12.61 3.40
C ILE A 100 -5.67 12.27 4.84
N LEU A 101 -6.00 13.27 5.66
CA LEU A 101 -6.38 13.08 7.06
C LEU A 101 -7.70 12.33 7.16
N SER A 102 -8.71 12.70 6.37
CA SER A 102 -9.98 11.97 6.31
C SER A 102 -9.77 10.53 5.86
N LEU A 103 -8.91 10.28 4.87
CA LEU A 103 -8.59 8.91 4.46
C LEU A 103 -7.93 8.10 5.58
N GLN A 104 -6.99 8.71 6.32
CA GLN A 104 -6.38 8.07 7.48
C GLN A 104 -7.41 7.75 8.57
N GLU A 105 -8.29 8.70 8.92
CA GLU A 105 -9.33 8.51 9.93
C GLU A 105 -10.24 7.32 9.60
N ASN A 106 -10.70 7.21 8.36
CA ASN A 106 -11.52 6.07 7.92
C ASN A 106 -10.74 4.75 7.98
N LEU A 107 -9.48 4.75 7.55
CA LEU A 107 -8.66 3.54 7.55
C LEU A 107 -8.30 3.06 8.96
N LEU A 108 -8.20 3.97 9.94
CA LEU A 108 -7.93 3.61 11.33
C LEU A 108 -9.02 2.72 11.94
N GLU A 109 -10.23 2.72 11.38
CA GLU A 109 -11.30 1.77 11.77
C GLU A 109 -11.00 0.33 11.34
N ILE A 110 -10.19 0.13 10.28
CA ILE A 110 -9.85 -1.19 9.72
C ILE A 110 -8.47 -1.64 10.17
N LYS A 111 -7.47 -0.74 10.09
CA LYS A 111 -6.07 -1.05 10.35
C LYS A 111 -5.30 0.17 10.80
N ASN A 112 -4.28 -0.03 11.65
CA ASN A 112 -3.34 1.03 12.01
C ASN A 112 -2.79 1.71 10.75
N THR A 113 -2.95 3.02 10.65
CA THR A 113 -2.68 3.76 9.42
C THR A 113 -1.78 4.97 9.69
N LEU A 114 -0.64 5.00 9.01
CA LEU A 114 0.36 6.07 9.12
C LEU A 114 0.43 6.87 7.82
N ILE A 115 0.71 8.16 7.94
CA ILE A 115 1.04 9.01 6.79
C ILE A 115 2.55 9.22 6.79
N ILE A 116 3.22 8.76 5.73
CA ILE A 116 4.67 8.91 5.56
C ILE A 116 4.92 9.62 4.23
N PRO A 117 5.61 10.78 4.19
CA PRO A 117 5.88 11.48 2.94
C PRO A 117 6.96 10.77 2.10
N GLN A 118 7.15 11.19 0.84
CA GLN A 118 8.26 10.72 0.00
C GLN A 118 9.59 11.30 0.49
N THR A 119 10.17 10.68 1.51
CA THR A 119 11.39 11.15 2.20
C THR A 119 12.57 11.36 1.25
N HIS A 120 12.78 10.44 0.29
CA HIS A 120 13.81 10.57 -0.74
C HIS A 120 13.66 11.89 -1.51
N LYS A 121 12.46 12.24 -1.97
CA LYS A 121 12.21 13.50 -2.69
C LYS A 121 12.38 14.73 -1.80
N MET A 122 11.96 14.66 -0.54
CA MET A 122 12.17 15.75 0.42
C MET A 122 13.65 16.02 0.67
N TRP A 123 14.48 14.98 0.60
CA TRP A 123 15.94 15.08 0.78
C TRP A 123 16.70 15.35 -0.53
N GLY A 124 16.01 15.50 -1.66
CA GLY A 124 16.65 15.70 -2.96
C GLY A 124 17.30 14.43 -3.53
N CYS A 125 16.95 13.25 -3.01
CA CYS A 125 17.34 11.95 -3.54
C CYS A 125 16.30 11.45 -4.56
N LEU A 126 16.78 10.85 -5.66
CA LEU A 126 15.96 10.25 -6.72
C LEU A 126 15.49 8.85 -6.34
#